data_AF-A0A955E604-F1
#
_entry.id   AF-A0A955E604-F1
#
_cell.length_a   1.000
_cell.length_b   1.000
_cell.length_c   1.000
_cell.angle_alpha   90.00
_cell.angle_beta   90.00
_cell.angle_gamma   90.00
#
_symmetry.space_group_name_H-M   'P 1'
#
loop_
_entity.id
_entity.type
_entity.pdbx_description
1 polymer ?
#
loop_
_entity_poly.entity_id
_entity_poly.type
_entity_poly.pdbx_seq_one_letter_code
_entity_poly.pdbx_strand_id
1 'polypeptide(L)'
;MTQRVCYLQRADRGGRVAGVSLVGAHTRDTWEAGALGDTEVALGTIRDAAAWIKERLLAGSEKTRRIGTLCLDTDGAVCSWVKPEDADPDLLRASVEQAGEIDHDDFDAPEATGASERFPDLPLEVAYEPLRESPTSVGARTAVIATPDIPARLLIDQLDAIGIRIDSITTLWHAVALAWDPGARASGLKDSQRIVASSSPVTACVVADSDKGLLVWSWSQAGTLIACGSVRLAKIGGTDHQHAIVTEPGIARLGADWLGWSSQLGVAPSRIIFVAPGFAQSPPQEDSPALDGAGIGNALARAWPGASIDLVEHDDPIGETLAQLARREVGTSLTALGARPGRAHRSMYRWGAASLIAASVVVGIGAWHFFGRASESKNRIAAVAVEQRSLLDALDPTIALSPFPLSEVQTKIAELRGSADPLIPAEDRPIMTELDTISLVIGVPGISIQSIVVNSFGATVIVRSDEIQIAEQLGESLDQIGGSSLEWRTPNFVRKGDQYEATFKATWSGLGGTP
;
A
#
# COMPACT_ATOMS: atom_id res chain seq x y z
N MET A 1 -12.59 -0.02 -30.47
CA MET A 1 -13.35 1.09 -29.88
C MET A 1 -12.40 2.27 -29.76
N THR A 2 -12.70 3.38 -30.42
CA THR A 2 -11.88 4.60 -30.33
C THR A 2 -12.12 5.25 -28.97
N GLN A 3 -11.06 5.42 -28.18
CA GLN A 3 -11.17 6.11 -26.90
C GLN A 3 -11.39 7.60 -27.14
N ARG A 4 -12.06 8.28 -26.20
CA ARG A 4 -12.13 9.75 -26.20
C ARG A 4 -11.16 10.31 -25.18
N VAL A 5 -10.45 11.36 -25.58
CA VAL A 5 -9.54 12.12 -24.73
C VAL A 5 -10.22 13.42 -24.35
N CYS A 6 -10.31 13.70 -23.05
CA CYS A 6 -10.77 14.97 -22.52
C CYS A 6 -9.55 15.83 -22.21
N TYR A 7 -9.35 16.93 -22.93
CA TYR A 7 -8.28 17.88 -22.67
C TYR A 7 -8.80 19.02 -21.81
N LEU A 8 -8.24 19.17 -20.61
CA LEU A 8 -8.60 20.20 -19.65
C LEU A 8 -7.64 21.39 -19.79
N GLN A 9 -8.17 22.51 -20.27
CA GLN A 9 -7.46 23.78 -20.30
C GLN A 9 -7.72 24.51 -18.99
N ARG A 10 -6.64 24.93 -18.34
CA ARG A 10 -6.65 25.70 -17.11
C ARG A 10 -6.11 27.11 -17.37
N ALA A 11 -6.46 28.01 -16.47
CA ALA A 11 -5.92 29.36 -16.40
C ALA A 11 -5.57 29.70 -14.96
N ASP A 12 -5.03 30.90 -14.76
CA ASP A 12 -4.61 31.40 -13.45
C ASP A 12 -3.67 30.44 -12.73
N ARG A 13 -2.58 30.08 -13.43
CA ARG A 13 -1.56 29.13 -12.95
C ARG A 13 -2.19 27.79 -12.56
N GLY A 14 -3.10 27.28 -13.39
CA GLY A 14 -3.73 25.99 -13.14
C GLY A 14 -4.82 25.99 -12.05
N GLY A 15 -5.16 27.14 -11.45
CA GLY A 15 -6.13 27.25 -10.36
C GLY A 15 -7.60 27.21 -10.82
N ARG A 16 -7.89 27.50 -12.09
CA ARG A 16 -9.26 27.50 -12.65
C ARG A 16 -9.36 26.75 -13.96
N VAL A 17 -10.55 26.24 -14.27
CA VAL A 17 -10.88 25.69 -15.60
C VAL A 17 -11.15 26.83 -16.56
N ALA A 18 -10.38 26.90 -17.64
CA ALA A 18 -10.56 27.84 -18.75
C ALA A 18 -11.39 27.24 -19.88
N GLY A 19 -11.27 25.93 -20.10
CA GLY A 19 -11.98 25.24 -21.16
C GLY A 19 -11.77 23.74 -21.11
N VAL A 20 -12.58 23.03 -21.88
CA VAL A 20 -12.49 21.59 -22.06
C VAL A 20 -12.65 21.26 -23.53
N SER A 21 -11.80 20.39 -24.05
CA SER A 21 -11.96 19.82 -25.39
C SER A 21 -12.16 18.31 -25.30
N LEU A 22 -13.16 17.78 -26.00
CA LEU A 22 -13.38 16.34 -26.13
C LEU A 22 -12.92 15.90 -27.53
N VAL A 23 -11.82 15.17 -27.57
CA VAL A 23 -11.15 14.72 -28.80
C VAL A 23 -11.37 13.23 -28.99
N GLY A 24 -11.94 12.85 -30.13
CA GLY A 24 -11.99 11.47 -30.63
C GLY A 24 -11.11 11.31 -31.86
N ALA A 25 -11.15 10.15 -32.51
CA ALA A 25 -10.33 9.90 -33.70
C ALA A 25 -10.61 10.87 -34.88
N HIS A 26 -11.84 11.38 -34.98
CA HIS A 26 -12.31 12.26 -36.06
C HIS A 26 -13.21 13.41 -35.60
N THR A 27 -13.38 13.60 -34.29
CA THR A 27 -14.30 14.59 -33.73
C THR A 27 -13.55 15.42 -32.69
N ARG A 28 -13.72 16.74 -32.75
CA ARG A 28 -13.24 17.66 -31.72
C ARG A 28 -14.39 18.58 -31.36
N ASP A 29 -14.86 18.46 -30.12
CA ASP A 29 -15.81 19.38 -29.53
C ASP A 29 -15.05 20.22 -28.50
N THR A 30 -15.31 21.53 -28.44
CA THR A 30 -14.70 22.43 -27.46
C THR A 30 -15.77 23.15 -26.65
N TRP A 31 -15.43 23.42 -25.40
CA TRP A 31 -16.19 24.24 -24.47
C TRP A 31 -15.24 25.20 -23.80
N GLU A 32 -15.65 26.46 -23.74
CA GLU A 32 -14.89 27.52 -23.10
C GLU A 32 -15.68 28.04 -21.91
N ALA A 33 -14.98 28.25 -20.80
CA ALA A 33 -15.55 28.94 -19.66
C ALA A 33 -15.77 30.41 -20.06
N GLY A 34 -16.96 30.94 -19.80
CA GLY A 34 -17.22 32.37 -19.98
C GLY A 34 -16.24 33.21 -19.15
N ALA A 35 -15.95 34.44 -19.61
CA ALA A 35 -15.16 35.40 -18.85
C ALA A 35 -15.90 35.75 -17.54
N LEU A 36 -15.51 35.12 -16.44
CA LEU A 36 -16.16 35.27 -15.15
C LEU A 36 -15.16 35.82 -14.12
N GLY A 37 -15.62 36.83 -13.37
CA GLY A 37 -14.97 37.31 -12.16
C GLY A 37 -15.35 36.45 -10.96
N ASP A 38 -14.43 36.37 -9.99
CA ASP A 38 -14.53 35.75 -8.66
C ASP A 38 -14.46 34.22 -8.51
N THR A 39 -13.92 33.80 -7.36
CA THR A 39 -13.57 32.41 -6.98
C THR A 39 -14.78 31.50 -6.74
N GLU A 40 -15.91 32.02 -6.24
CA GLU A 40 -17.14 31.22 -6.07
C GLU A 40 -17.66 30.66 -7.41
N VAL A 41 -17.32 31.33 -8.52
CA VAL A 41 -17.69 30.89 -9.86
C VAL A 41 -16.95 29.61 -10.28
N ALA A 42 -15.80 29.30 -9.67
CA ALA A 42 -14.97 28.15 -10.06
C ALA A 42 -15.72 26.80 -9.96
N LEU A 43 -16.51 26.60 -8.89
CA LEU A 43 -17.30 25.36 -8.74
C LEU A 43 -18.46 25.27 -9.74
N GLY A 44 -19.07 26.40 -10.08
CA GLY A 44 -20.10 26.49 -11.13
C GLY A 44 -19.52 26.07 -12.48
N THR A 45 -18.39 26.65 -12.87
CA THR A 45 -17.66 26.35 -14.10
C THR A 45 -17.32 24.87 -14.23
N ILE A 46 -16.90 24.21 -13.14
CA ILE A 46 -16.58 22.77 -13.15
C ILE A 46 -17.84 21.92 -13.35
N ARG A 47 -18.97 22.31 -12.74
CA ARG A 47 -20.25 21.62 -12.91
C ARG A 47 -20.76 21.76 -14.35
N ASP A 48 -20.63 22.95 -14.93
CA ASP A 48 -21.03 23.24 -16.30
C ASP A 48 -20.18 22.47 -17.31
N ALA A 49 -18.85 22.43 -17.09
CA ALA A 49 -17.94 21.59 -17.87
C ALA A 49 -18.35 20.11 -17.82
N ALA A 50 -18.61 19.57 -16.62
CA ALA A 50 -19.03 18.17 -16.46
C ALA A 50 -20.38 17.88 -17.15
N ALA A 51 -21.34 18.81 -17.07
CA ALA A 51 -22.63 18.70 -17.74
C ALA A 51 -22.46 18.71 -19.27
N TRP A 52 -21.64 19.61 -19.80
CA TRP A 52 -21.33 19.67 -21.23
C TRP A 52 -20.64 18.39 -21.72
N ILE A 53 -19.65 17.87 -20.98
CA ILE A 53 -18.97 16.60 -21.32
C ILE A 53 -20.00 15.46 -21.40
N LYS A 54 -20.91 15.38 -20.42
CA LYS A 54 -21.99 14.37 -20.42
C LYS A 54 -22.89 14.50 -21.63
N GLU A 55 -23.31 15.70 -21.98
CA GLU A 55 -24.16 15.95 -23.15
C GLU A 55 -23.46 15.47 -24.43
N ARG A 56 -22.19 15.83 -24.64
CA ARG A 56 -21.41 15.43 -25.82
C ARG A 56 -21.16 13.94 -25.91
N LEU A 57 -20.91 13.28 -24.78
CA LEU A 57 -20.77 11.81 -24.74
C LEU A 57 -22.09 11.09 -25.04
N LEU A 58 -23.24 11.65 -24.62
CA LEU A 58 -24.56 11.06 -24.90
C LEU A 58 -25.08 11.37 -26.31
N ALA A 59 -24.63 12.46 -26.93
CA ALA A 59 -24.96 12.82 -28.30
C ALA A 59 -24.22 11.96 -29.35
N GLY A 60 -23.10 11.32 -28.97
CA GLY A 60 -22.35 10.42 -29.84
C GLY A 60 -23.13 9.14 -30.21
N SER A 61 -22.77 8.53 -31.35
CA SER A 61 -23.36 7.27 -31.82
C SER A 61 -23.17 6.12 -30.84
N GLU A 62 -22.01 6.08 -30.17
CA GLU A 62 -21.73 5.18 -29.06
C GLU A 62 -22.08 5.90 -27.75
N LYS A 63 -23.19 5.52 -27.10
CA LYS A 63 -23.61 6.05 -25.78
C LYS A 63 -22.67 5.58 -24.67
N THR A 64 -21.40 5.95 -24.75
CA THR A 64 -20.37 5.60 -23.78
C THR A 64 -20.37 6.59 -22.63
N ARG A 65 -20.35 6.09 -21.40
CA ARG A 65 -20.20 6.90 -20.17
C ARG A 65 -18.76 6.81 -19.66
N ARG A 66 -17.81 6.87 -20.58
CA ARG A 66 -16.40 6.60 -20.33
C ARG A 66 -15.53 7.54 -21.14
N ILE A 67 -14.58 8.17 -20.47
CA ILE A 67 -13.50 8.94 -21.05
C ILE A 67 -12.26 8.06 -20.90
N GLY A 68 -11.52 7.83 -21.98
CA GLY A 68 -10.28 7.07 -21.91
C GLY A 68 -9.27 7.84 -21.08
N THR A 69 -8.88 9.01 -21.57
CA THR A 69 -7.81 9.79 -20.94
C THR A 69 -8.28 11.22 -20.62
N LEU A 70 -8.05 11.69 -19.40
CA LEU A 70 -8.11 13.11 -19.04
C LEU A 70 -6.70 13.70 -19.16
N CYS A 71 -6.46 14.53 -20.18
CA CYS A 71 -5.19 15.21 -20.41
C CYS A 71 -5.23 16.62 -19.83
N LEU A 72 -4.34 16.93 -18.89
CA LEU A 72 -4.16 18.26 -18.33
C LEU A 72 -3.23 19.08 -19.21
N ASP A 73 -3.50 20.36 -19.39
CA ASP A 73 -2.58 21.29 -20.05
C ASP A 73 -1.30 21.55 -19.23
N THR A 74 -0.46 22.48 -19.70
CA THR A 74 0.76 22.86 -18.99
C THR A 74 0.60 24.11 -18.11
N ASP A 75 -0.60 24.71 -18.02
CA ASP A 75 -0.76 25.97 -17.27
C ASP A 75 -0.62 25.74 -15.77
N GLY A 76 0.23 26.54 -15.13
CA GLY A 76 0.59 26.40 -13.71
C GLY A 76 1.46 25.21 -13.36
N ALA A 77 1.64 24.26 -14.27
CA ALA A 77 2.50 23.11 -14.04
C ALA A 77 3.97 23.50 -14.28
N VAL A 78 4.86 22.96 -13.46
CA VAL A 78 6.30 23.21 -13.53
C VAL A 78 7.03 21.88 -13.49
N CYS A 79 8.08 21.75 -14.28
CA CYS A 79 9.03 20.65 -14.15
C CYS A 79 10.33 21.20 -13.58
N SER A 80 10.85 20.54 -12.55
CA SER A 80 12.13 20.86 -11.95
C SER A 80 12.93 19.59 -11.72
N TRP A 81 14.15 19.71 -11.23
CA TRP A 81 15.00 18.58 -10.88
C TRP A 81 15.34 18.62 -9.40
N VAL A 82 15.37 17.44 -8.78
CA VAL A 82 15.71 17.24 -7.38
C VAL A 82 16.76 16.13 -7.27
N LYS A 83 17.44 16.02 -6.13
CA LYS A 83 18.33 14.88 -5.95
C LYS A 83 17.48 13.60 -5.86
N PRO A 84 17.98 12.43 -6.30
CA PRO A 84 17.20 11.20 -6.26
C PRO A 84 16.65 10.85 -4.88
N GLU A 85 17.40 11.14 -3.81
CA GLU A 85 16.98 10.96 -2.42
C GLU A 85 15.79 11.84 -2.01
N ASP A 86 15.63 12.99 -2.67
CA ASP A 86 14.56 13.95 -2.42
C ASP A 86 13.38 13.76 -3.39
N ALA A 87 13.40 12.73 -4.26
CA ALA A 87 12.39 12.55 -5.31
C ALA A 87 11.07 11.93 -4.79
N ASP A 88 10.97 11.64 -3.49
CA ASP A 88 9.74 11.15 -2.87
C ASP A 88 8.67 12.26 -2.88
N PRO A 89 7.49 12.02 -3.51
CA PRO A 89 6.41 13.00 -3.57
C PRO A 89 5.96 13.56 -2.21
N ASP A 90 6.00 12.74 -1.16
CA ASP A 90 5.55 13.17 0.17
C ASP A 90 6.61 14.04 0.87
N LEU A 91 7.90 13.75 0.67
CA LEU A 91 9.00 14.62 1.14
C LEU A 91 9.02 15.95 0.39
N LEU A 92 8.78 15.93 -0.93
CA LEU A 92 8.70 17.16 -1.73
C LEU A 92 7.54 18.03 -1.30
N ARG A 93 6.37 17.44 -1.06
CA ARG A 93 5.20 18.17 -0.55
C ARG A 93 5.53 18.82 0.79
N ALA A 94 6.06 18.07 1.75
CA ALA A 94 6.44 18.60 3.06
C ALA A 94 7.49 19.72 2.95
N SER A 95 8.49 19.56 2.08
CA SER A 95 9.54 20.57 1.87
C SER A 95 9.01 21.86 1.26
N VAL A 96 8.01 21.78 0.36
CA VAL A 96 7.43 22.96 -0.29
C VAL A 96 6.45 23.66 0.66
N GLU A 97 5.63 22.90 1.40
CA GLU A 97 4.72 23.45 2.42
C GLU A 97 5.48 24.18 3.54
N GLN A 98 6.57 23.58 4.06
CA GLN A 98 7.37 24.18 5.11
C GLN A 98 8.06 25.49 4.67
N ALA A 99 8.44 25.60 3.40
CA ALA A 99 9.09 26.81 2.89
C ALA A 99 8.16 28.03 2.84
N GLY A 100 6.84 27.81 2.79
CA GLY A 100 5.84 28.88 2.83
C GLY A 100 5.63 29.49 4.22
N GLU A 101 6.07 28.80 5.29
CA GLU A 101 5.90 29.24 6.69
C GLU A 101 7.14 29.93 7.28
N ILE A 102 8.18 30.22 6.48
CA ILE A 102 9.39 30.88 6.97
C ILE A 102 9.02 32.31 7.42
N ASP A 103 8.97 32.48 8.75
CA ASP A 103 8.70 33.75 9.43
C ASP A 103 9.77 34.76 9.03
N HIS A 104 9.37 35.91 8.50
CA HIS A 104 10.27 36.91 7.90
C HIS A 104 11.22 37.61 8.89
N ASP A 105 11.22 37.20 10.16
CA ASP A 105 11.99 37.83 11.24
C ASP A 105 13.37 37.19 11.50
N ASP A 106 13.69 36.04 10.90
CA ASP A 106 15.03 35.43 11.00
C ASP A 106 15.98 35.94 9.89
N PHE A 107 16.94 36.77 10.30
CA PHE A 107 17.92 37.44 9.43
C PHE A 107 19.08 36.54 8.97
N ASP A 108 19.13 35.28 9.40
CA ASP A 108 20.16 34.33 8.98
C ASP A 108 19.73 33.67 7.66
N ALA A 109 20.33 34.09 6.56
CA ALA A 109 20.09 33.54 5.23
C ALA A 109 20.33 32.02 5.24
N PRO A 110 19.31 31.17 5.05
CA PRO A 110 19.53 29.74 4.99
C PRO A 110 20.32 29.40 3.72
N GLU A 111 21.49 28.76 3.85
CA GLU A 111 22.30 28.22 2.74
C GLU A 111 21.62 27.04 2.00
N ALA A 112 20.32 26.81 2.23
CA ALA A 112 19.61 25.67 1.68
C ALA A 112 19.06 26.00 0.29
N THR A 113 19.84 25.68 -0.74
CA THR A 113 19.37 25.52 -2.14
C THR A 113 18.42 24.31 -2.29
N GLY A 114 17.34 24.33 -1.51
CA GLY A 114 16.34 23.27 -1.37
C GLY A 114 15.41 23.17 -2.57
N ALA A 115 14.55 22.14 -2.55
CA ALA A 115 13.54 21.93 -3.59
C ALA A 115 12.56 23.11 -3.71
N SER A 116 12.27 23.78 -2.59
CA SER A 116 11.36 24.92 -2.49
C SER A 116 11.76 26.12 -3.33
N GLU A 117 13.05 26.47 -3.41
CA GLU A 117 13.50 27.59 -4.26
C GLU A 117 13.27 27.34 -5.77
N ARG A 118 13.10 26.08 -6.16
CA ARG A 118 12.98 25.68 -7.57
C ARG A 118 11.54 25.54 -8.03
N PHE A 119 10.59 25.50 -7.11
CA PHE A 119 9.18 25.55 -7.43
C PHE A 119 8.70 26.98 -7.13
N PRO A 120 8.10 27.70 -8.10
CA PRO A 120 7.50 29.01 -7.80
C PRO A 120 6.39 28.85 -6.75
N ASP A 121 5.87 29.95 -6.21
CA ASP A 121 4.65 29.91 -5.38
C ASP A 121 3.50 29.27 -6.18
N LEU A 122 3.35 27.97 -5.95
CA LEU A 122 2.30 27.14 -6.50
C LEU A 122 1.11 27.19 -5.53
N PRO A 123 -0.12 27.11 -6.04
CA PRO A 123 -1.28 26.98 -5.17
C PRO A 123 -1.14 25.73 -4.27
N LEU A 124 -1.68 25.79 -3.05
CA LEU A 124 -1.45 24.85 -1.94
C LEU A 124 -1.62 23.35 -2.27
N GLU A 125 -2.39 22.96 -3.29
CA GLU A 125 -2.53 21.56 -3.67
C GLU A 125 -1.86 21.26 -5.03
N VAL A 126 -0.68 20.64 -4.94
CA VAL A 126 0.14 20.22 -6.07
C VAL A 126 0.33 18.71 -6.05
N ALA A 127 0.19 18.09 -7.21
CA ALA A 127 0.63 16.72 -7.44
C ALA A 127 2.09 16.72 -7.91
N TYR A 128 2.96 16.00 -7.18
CA TYR A 128 4.34 15.75 -7.57
C TYR A 128 4.46 14.38 -8.25
N GLU A 129 5.10 14.33 -9.40
CA GLU A 129 5.34 13.10 -10.16
C GLU A 129 6.82 13.02 -10.58
N PRO A 130 7.61 12.10 -10.00
CA PRO A 130 8.96 11.83 -10.48
C PRO A 130 8.90 11.10 -11.83
N LEU A 131 9.67 11.57 -12.81
CA LEU A 131 9.58 11.10 -14.20
C LEU A 131 10.40 9.82 -14.47
N ARG A 132 11.33 9.47 -13.59
CA ARG A 132 12.14 8.26 -13.69
C ARG A 132 12.32 7.61 -12.32
N GLU A 133 12.07 6.30 -12.26
CA GLU A 133 12.29 5.48 -11.06
C GLU A 133 13.77 5.13 -10.86
N SER A 134 14.62 5.24 -11.89
CA SER A 134 16.04 4.87 -11.81
C SER A 134 16.93 5.95 -12.44
N PRO A 135 17.88 6.54 -11.68
CA PRO A 135 18.83 7.49 -12.22
C PRO A 135 19.77 6.79 -13.22
N THR A 136 20.09 7.49 -14.32
CA THR A 136 20.95 6.95 -15.39
C THR A 136 22.43 6.93 -15.02
N SER A 137 22.85 7.71 -14.03
CA SER A 137 24.22 7.76 -13.55
C SER A 137 24.27 8.14 -12.07
N VAL A 138 25.35 7.74 -11.40
CA VAL A 138 25.63 8.15 -10.02
C VAL A 138 25.71 9.69 -9.97
N GLY A 139 24.84 10.31 -9.16
CA GLY A 139 24.76 11.76 -9.02
C GLY A 139 23.85 12.49 -10.02
N ALA A 140 23.22 11.80 -10.97
CA ALA A 140 22.19 12.43 -11.82
C ALA A 140 20.98 12.82 -10.98
N ARG A 141 20.42 13.99 -11.28
CA ARG A 141 19.19 14.46 -10.63
C ARG A 141 17.96 13.82 -11.28
N THR A 142 16.88 13.73 -10.52
CA THR A 142 15.60 13.22 -10.99
C THR A 142 14.70 14.40 -11.36
N ALA A 143 14.11 14.37 -12.55
CA ALA A 143 13.11 15.34 -12.95
C ALA A 143 11.77 15.03 -12.26
N VAL A 144 11.13 16.07 -11.75
CA VAL A 144 9.84 16.00 -11.07
C VAL A 144 8.90 17.05 -11.66
N ILE A 145 7.69 16.62 -11.99
CA ILE A 145 6.61 17.50 -12.38
C ILE A 145 5.80 17.87 -11.13
N ALA A 146 5.54 19.16 -10.98
CA ALA A 146 4.61 19.74 -10.04
C ALA A 146 3.40 20.26 -10.83
N THR A 147 2.21 19.65 -10.64
CA THR A 147 0.98 20.04 -11.35
C THR A 147 -0.12 20.45 -10.37
N PRO A 148 -0.65 21.68 -10.45
CA PRO A 148 -1.85 22.09 -9.70
C PRO A 148 -3.05 21.25 -10.11
N ASP A 149 -3.58 20.42 -9.23
CA ASP A 149 -4.53 19.38 -9.63
C ASP A 149 -5.96 19.58 -9.10
N ILE A 150 -6.21 20.66 -8.35
CA ILE A 150 -7.54 21.00 -7.80
C ILE A 150 -8.64 20.99 -8.86
N PRO A 151 -8.54 21.70 -10.00
CA PRO A 151 -9.64 21.72 -10.96
C PRO A 151 -9.88 20.35 -11.60
N ALA A 152 -8.81 19.58 -11.80
CA ALA A 152 -8.90 18.21 -12.31
C ALA A 152 -9.59 17.29 -11.30
N ARG A 153 -9.20 17.35 -10.02
CA ARG A 153 -9.84 16.60 -8.93
C ARG A 153 -11.33 16.88 -8.84
N LEU A 154 -11.71 18.15 -8.80
CA LEU A 154 -13.10 18.56 -8.72
C LEU A 154 -13.89 18.15 -9.96
N LEU A 155 -13.30 18.24 -11.15
CA LEU A 155 -13.93 17.77 -12.39
C LEU A 155 -14.13 16.25 -12.36
N ILE A 156 -13.14 15.48 -11.91
CA ILE A 156 -13.25 14.02 -11.75
C ILE A 156 -14.38 13.66 -10.78
N ASP A 157 -14.48 14.35 -9.64
CA ASP A 157 -15.57 14.12 -8.68
C ASP A 157 -16.95 14.41 -9.30
N GLN A 158 -17.07 15.51 -10.06
CA GLN A 158 -18.33 15.85 -10.73
C GLN A 158 -18.68 14.86 -11.85
N LEU A 159 -17.69 14.43 -12.63
CA LEU A 159 -17.86 13.41 -13.68
C LEU A 159 -18.26 12.05 -13.08
N ASP A 160 -17.60 11.65 -11.99
CA ASP A 160 -17.95 10.45 -11.24
C ASP A 160 -19.37 10.60 -10.71
N ALA A 161 -19.75 11.75 -10.13
CA ALA A 161 -21.09 12.06 -9.63
C ALA A 161 -22.20 12.02 -10.71
N ILE A 162 -21.89 12.22 -11.99
CA ILE A 162 -22.85 12.04 -13.09
C ILE A 162 -22.74 10.68 -13.78
N GLY A 163 -21.85 9.80 -13.30
CA GLY A 163 -21.70 8.42 -13.74
C GLY A 163 -20.80 8.24 -14.96
N ILE A 164 -19.89 9.19 -15.20
CA ILE A 164 -18.86 9.11 -16.24
C ILE A 164 -17.55 8.66 -15.58
N ARG A 165 -16.93 7.62 -16.13
CA ARG A 165 -15.64 7.10 -15.66
C ARG A 165 -14.50 7.65 -16.50
N ILE A 166 -13.36 7.92 -15.86
CA ILE A 166 -12.10 8.25 -16.51
C ILE A 166 -11.15 7.07 -16.28
N ASP A 167 -10.47 6.60 -17.32
CA ASP A 167 -9.58 5.43 -17.19
C ASP A 167 -8.16 5.83 -16.80
N SER A 168 -7.65 6.87 -17.43
CA SER A 168 -6.30 7.38 -17.17
C SER A 168 -6.31 8.90 -17.14
N ILE A 169 -5.33 9.44 -16.42
CA ILE A 169 -5.07 10.87 -16.32
C ILE A 169 -3.64 11.07 -16.81
N THR A 170 -3.42 12.15 -17.55
CA THR A 170 -2.08 12.46 -18.03
C THR A 170 -1.86 13.96 -18.19
N THR A 171 -0.61 14.39 -18.38
CA THR A 171 -0.29 15.78 -18.74
C THR A 171 -0.03 15.89 -20.24
N LEU A 172 -0.14 17.10 -20.77
CA LEU A 172 0.17 17.35 -22.17
C LEU A 172 1.62 16.95 -22.51
N TRP A 173 2.57 17.08 -21.58
CA TRP A 173 3.95 16.63 -21.79
C TRP A 173 4.06 15.12 -22.02
N HIS A 174 3.36 14.32 -21.20
CA HIS A 174 3.27 12.87 -21.39
C HIS A 174 2.57 12.54 -22.71
N ALA A 175 1.49 13.26 -23.06
CA ALA A 175 0.80 13.07 -24.32
C ALA A 175 1.70 13.37 -25.53
N VAL A 176 2.49 14.43 -25.48
CA VAL A 176 3.46 14.81 -26.52
C VAL A 176 4.55 13.74 -26.66
N ALA A 177 5.13 13.29 -25.54
CA ALA A 177 6.11 12.21 -25.52
C ALA A 177 5.57 10.93 -26.15
N LEU A 178 4.35 10.51 -25.77
CA LEU A 178 3.72 9.31 -26.30
C LEU A 178 3.34 9.44 -27.77
N ALA A 179 2.78 10.57 -28.19
CA ALA A 179 2.32 10.76 -29.57
C ALA A 179 3.50 10.75 -30.55
N TRP A 180 4.52 11.56 -30.26
CA TRP A 180 5.54 11.93 -31.23
C TRP A 180 6.83 11.12 -31.13
N ASP A 181 7.17 10.53 -29.98
CA ASP A 181 8.37 9.68 -29.89
C ASP A 181 8.21 8.42 -30.76
N PRO A 182 9.07 8.21 -31.77
CA PRO A 182 9.05 6.99 -32.58
C PRO A 182 9.25 5.73 -31.75
N GLY A 183 10.01 5.81 -30.65
CA GLY A 183 10.23 4.69 -29.74
C GLY A 183 8.97 4.24 -29.00
N ALA A 184 8.01 5.15 -28.78
CA ALA A 184 6.73 4.83 -28.14
C ALA A 184 5.91 3.83 -28.98
N ARG A 185 6.02 3.91 -30.31
CA ARG A 185 5.31 3.01 -31.24
C ARG A 185 5.87 1.59 -31.20
N ALA A 186 7.18 1.45 -30.99
CA ALA A 186 7.84 0.16 -30.93
C ALA A 186 7.51 -0.60 -29.63
N SER A 187 7.33 0.11 -28.52
CA SER A 187 7.06 -0.48 -27.20
C SER A 187 5.67 -1.15 -27.10
N GLY A 188 4.66 -0.65 -27.83
CA GLY A 188 3.29 -1.19 -27.81
C GLY A 188 3.15 -2.58 -28.47
N LEU A 189 4.11 -2.98 -29.30
CA LEU A 189 4.18 -4.33 -29.84
C LEU A 189 4.87 -5.22 -28.80
N LYS A 190 4.07 -5.75 -27.86
CA LYS A 190 4.46 -6.82 -26.90
C LYS A 190 4.80 -8.15 -27.61
N ASP A 191 5.55 -8.11 -28.71
CA ASP A 191 5.97 -9.33 -29.40
C ASP A 191 7.33 -9.78 -28.89
N SER A 192 7.22 -10.70 -27.94
CA SER A 192 8.16 -11.27 -26.98
C SER A 192 9.50 -11.85 -27.45
N GLN A 193 10.08 -11.48 -28.60
CA GLN A 193 11.29 -12.19 -29.09
C GLN A 193 12.47 -11.37 -29.60
N ARG A 194 12.46 -10.03 -29.52
CA ARG A 194 13.64 -9.24 -29.91
C ARG A 194 14.32 -8.59 -28.72
N ILE A 195 15.07 -9.40 -27.96
CA ILE A 195 16.09 -8.92 -27.03
C ILE A 195 17.27 -8.42 -27.88
N VAL A 196 17.15 -7.18 -28.36
CA VAL A 196 18.33 -6.40 -28.74
C VAL A 196 18.37 -5.26 -27.75
N ALA A 197 19.50 -5.10 -27.06
CA ALA A 197 19.79 -3.95 -26.21
C ALA A 197 19.97 -2.69 -27.06
N SER A 198 18.97 -2.33 -27.87
CA SER A 198 18.91 -1.04 -28.52
C SER A 198 18.39 -0.05 -27.47
N SER A 199 19.32 0.61 -26.78
CA SER A 199 19.01 1.83 -26.04
C SER A 199 18.25 2.75 -26.98
N SER A 200 16.94 2.91 -26.76
CA SER A 200 16.17 3.86 -27.56
C SER A 200 16.78 5.24 -27.34
N PRO A 201 17.11 5.98 -28.41
CA PRO A 201 17.68 7.32 -28.26
C PRO A 201 16.72 8.22 -27.50
N VAL A 202 17.26 9.19 -26.76
CA VAL A 202 16.43 10.24 -26.16
C VAL A 202 15.93 11.16 -27.28
N THR A 203 14.62 11.31 -27.36
CA THR A 203 13.91 12.13 -28.36
C THR A 203 13.29 13.34 -27.66
N ALA A 204 13.63 14.55 -28.10
CA ALA A 204 12.92 15.77 -27.73
C ALA A 204 11.76 16.00 -28.70
N CYS A 205 10.55 16.09 -28.19
CA CYS A 205 9.36 16.46 -28.96
C CYS A 205 8.94 17.87 -28.55
N VAL A 206 8.75 18.75 -29.51
CA VAL A 206 8.38 20.15 -29.33
C VAL A 206 7.10 20.41 -30.11
N VAL A 207 6.10 20.98 -29.46
CA VAL A 207 4.78 21.23 -30.02
C VAL A 207 4.42 22.70 -29.78
N ALA A 208 4.12 23.42 -30.85
CA ALA A 208 3.65 24.79 -30.76
C ALA A 208 2.16 24.84 -30.39
N ASP A 209 1.85 25.45 -29.26
CA ASP A 209 0.51 25.85 -28.87
C ASP A 209 0.30 27.30 -29.34
N SER A 210 -0.27 27.44 -30.54
CA SER A 210 -0.53 28.73 -31.19
C SER A 210 -1.48 29.61 -30.38
N ASP A 211 -2.47 28.98 -29.74
CA ASP A 211 -3.56 29.66 -29.05
C ASP A 211 -3.04 30.29 -27.75
N LYS A 212 -2.22 29.55 -26.99
CA LYS A 212 -1.61 30.07 -25.76
C LYS A 212 -0.35 30.89 -26.03
N GLY A 213 0.30 30.65 -27.16
CA GLY A 213 1.62 31.19 -27.49
C GLY A 213 2.72 30.60 -26.64
N LEU A 214 2.75 29.28 -26.59
CA LEU A 214 3.75 28.50 -25.87
C LEU A 214 4.36 27.44 -26.81
N LEU A 215 5.65 27.19 -26.69
CA LEU A 215 6.28 25.95 -27.12
C LEU A 215 6.24 24.98 -25.95
N VAL A 216 5.50 23.90 -26.09
CA VAL A 216 5.50 22.80 -25.13
C VAL A 216 6.54 21.80 -25.58
N TRP A 217 7.47 21.43 -24.70
CA TRP A 217 8.50 20.45 -25.05
C TRP A 217 8.58 19.32 -24.02
N SER A 218 8.93 18.14 -24.51
CA SER A 218 9.10 16.92 -23.70
C SER A 218 10.29 16.12 -24.22
N TRP A 219 11.18 15.70 -23.34
CA TRP A 219 12.18 14.69 -23.63
C TRP A 219 11.64 13.33 -23.24
N SER A 220 11.86 12.35 -24.10
CA SER A 220 11.30 11.03 -23.93
C SER A 220 12.28 9.95 -24.37
N GLN A 221 12.13 8.77 -23.81
CA GLN A 221 12.82 7.58 -24.26
C GLN A 221 11.80 6.46 -24.35
N ALA A 222 11.53 6.01 -25.58
CA ALA A 222 10.51 5.00 -25.88
C ALA A 222 9.11 5.37 -25.37
N GLY A 223 8.76 6.65 -25.43
CA GLY A 223 7.49 7.20 -24.96
C GLY A 223 7.42 7.52 -23.46
N THR A 224 8.42 7.10 -22.68
CA THR A 224 8.52 7.48 -21.26
C THR A 224 9.11 8.87 -21.13
N LEU A 225 8.41 9.76 -20.43
CA LEU A 225 8.83 11.14 -20.21
C LEU A 225 10.07 11.19 -19.30
N ILE A 226 11.07 11.99 -19.66
CA ILE A 226 12.33 12.17 -18.92
C ILE A 226 12.40 13.57 -18.31
N ALA A 227 12.06 14.57 -19.10
CA ALA A 227 12.06 15.98 -18.72
C ALA A 227 11.03 16.70 -19.58
N CYS A 228 10.55 17.85 -19.13
CA CYS A 228 9.62 18.64 -19.90
C CYS A 228 9.65 20.11 -19.49
N GLY A 229 9.04 20.95 -20.30
CA GLY A 229 8.89 22.35 -19.98
C GLY A 229 8.05 23.09 -21.00
N SER A 230 8.02 24.41 -20.85
CA SER A 230 7.37 25.28 -21.81
C SER A 230 8.14 26.58 -21.98
N VAL A 231 8.16 27.12 -23.19
CA VAL A 231 8.80 28.40 -23.52
C VAL A 231 7.75 29.32 -24.11
N ARG A 232 7.63 30.54 -23.61
CA ARG A 232 6.70 31.54 -24.17
C ARG A 232 7.17 31.98 -25.55
N LEU A 233 6.25 31.99 -26.51
CA LEU A 233 6.47 32.52 -27.85
C LEU A 233 6.18 34.01 -27.89
N ALA A 234 6.84 34.69 -28.84
CA ALA A 234 6.45 36.04 -29.19
C ALA A 234 5.07 36.00 -29.86
N LYS A 235 4.22 36.97 -29.53
CA LYS A 235 2.92 37.15 -30.17
C LYS A 235 3.00 38.32 -31.13
N ILE A 236 2.61 38.10 -32.38
CA ILE A 236 2.46 39.15 -33.39
C ILE A 236 0.98 39.23 -33.76
N GLY A 237 0.44 40.44 -33.76
CA GLY A 237 -0.95 40.70 -34.13
C GLY A 237 -1.52 41.93 -33.45
N GLY A 238 -2.63 42.43 -34.01
CA GLY A 238 -3.42 43.50 -33.41
C GLY A 238 -4.18 43.05 -32.16
N THR A 239 -4.99 43.94 -31.59
CA THR A 239 -5.76 43.69 -30.36
C THR A 239 -6.73 42.51 -30.43
N ASP A 240 -7.17 42.12 -31.63
CA ASP A 240 -8.21 41.09 -31.82
C ASP A 240 -7.65 39.68 -32.10
N HIS A 241 -6.53 39.56 -32.81
CA HIS A 241 -5.97 38.26 -33.21
C HIS A 241 -4.45 38.27 -33.05
N GLN A 242 -3.99 37.83 -31.89
CA GLN A 242 -2.57 37.60 -31.64
C GLN A 242 -2.22 36.16 -32.01
N HIS A 243 -1.34 36.01 -33.00
CA HIS A 243 -0.79 34.70 -33.36
C HIS A 243 0.60 34.55 -32.74
N ALA A 244 0.83 33.40 -32.13
CA ALA A 244 2.14 33.06 -31.64
C ALA A 244 3.07 32.70 -32.80
N ILE A 245 4.28 33.25 -32.79
CA ILE A 245 5.28 32.98 -33.80
C ILE A 245 6.55 32.42 -33.18
N VAL A 246 7.20 31.51 -33.91
CA VAL A 246 8.50 30.97 -33.56
C VAL A 246 9.57 31.92 -34.07
N THR A 247 10.43 32.39 -33.18
CA THR A 247 11.52 33.32 -33.49
C THR A 247 12.87 32.69 -33.14
N GLU A 248 13.95 33.19 -33.74
CA GLU A 248 15.32 32.73 -33.42
C GLU A 248 15.67 32.90 -31.94
N PRO A 249 15.34 34.03 -31.26
CA PRO A 249 15.53 34.14 -29.80
C PRO A 249 14.75 33.10 -29.00
N GLY A 250 13.54 32.72 -29.45
CA GLY A 250 12.75 31.67 -28.81
C GLY A 250 13.45 30.31 -28.86
N ILE A 251 14.03 29.95 -30.01
CA ILE A 251 14.79 28.71 -30.19
C ILE A 251 16.11 28.76 -29.40
N ALA A 252 16.80 29.89 -29.39
CA ALA A 252 18.01 30.06 -28.59
C ALA A 252 17.74 29.88 -27.08
N ARG A 253 16.62 30.42 -26.58
CA ARG A 253 16.17 30.22 -25.20
C ARG A 253 15.85 28.76 -24.91
N LEU A 254 15.19 28.06 -25.83
CA LEU A 254 14.93 26.62 -25.71
C LEU A 254 16.24 25.83 -25.62
N GLY A 255 17.22 26.14 -26.47
CA GLY A 255 18.55 25.51 -26.42
C GLY A 255 19.27 25.74 -25.09
N ALA A 256 19.22 26.97 -24.56
CA ALA A 256 19.82 27.30 -23.26
C ALA A 256 19.18 26.52 -22.10
N ASP A 257 17.84 26.42 -22.09
CA ASP A 257 17.09 25.62 -21.11
C ASP A 257 17.50 24.14 -21.20
N TRP A 258 17.57 23.60 -22.42
CA TRP A 258 18.00 22.22 -22.68
C TRP A 258 19.44 21.90 -22.27
N LEU A 259 20.36 22.85 -22.40
CA LEU A 259 21.73 22.69 -21.87
C LEU A 259 21.71 22.57 -20.34
N GLY A 260 20.90 23.40 -19.69
CA GLY A 260 20.62 23.30 -18.25
C GLY A 260 20.16 21.90 -17.88
N TRP A 261 19.07 21.42 -18.48
CA TRP A 261 18.55 20.09 -18.24
C TRP A 261 19.55 18.95 -18.52
N SER A 262 20.31 19.06 -19.61
CA SER A 262 21.32 18.03 -19.95
C SER A 262 22.41 17.94 -18.89
N SER A 263 22.84 19.07 -18.33
CA SER A 263 23.85 19.11 -17.26
C SER A 263 23.35 18.47 -15.96
N GLN A 264 22.05 18.59 -15.67
CA GLN A 264 21.45 18.10 -14.42
C GLN A 264 21.09 16.61 -14.49
N LEU A 265 20.60 16.16 -15.64
CA LEU A 265 20.13 14.79 -15.84
C LEU A 265 21.22 13.85 -16.38
N GLY A 266 22.31 14.40 -16.93
CA GLY A 266 23.36 13.62 -17.58
C GLY A 266 22.91 12.95 -18.88
N VAL A 267 21.80 13.42 -19.48
CA VAL A 267 21.25 12.90 -20.74
C VAL A 267 20.91 14.06 -21.67
N ALA A 268 21.08 13.85 -22.97
CA ALA A 268 20.79 14.84 -24.01
C ALA A 268 19.96 14.19 -25.13
N PRO A 269 19.01 14.92 -25.74
CA PRO A 269 18.29 14.43 -26.90
C PRO A 269 19.23 14.31 -28.11
N SER A 270 19.08 13.20 -28.85
CA SER A 270 19.79 12.93 -30.12
C SER A 270 18.87 13.05 -31.35
N ARG A 271 17.57 13.20 -31.10
CA ARG A 271 16.55 13.48 -32.10
C ARG A 271 15.59 14.54 -31.58
N ILE A 272 15.21 15.46 -32.43
CA ILE A 272 14.29 16.56 -32.15
C ILE A 272 13.16 16.47 -33.17
N ILE A 273 11.92 16.37 -32.69
CA ILE A 273 10.72 16.44 -33.52
C ILE A 273 10.01 17.74 -33.16
N PHE A 274 9.86 18.63 -34.14
CA PHE A 274 9.24 19.92 -33.95
C PHE A 274 7.93 19.99 -34.76
N VAL A 275 6.82 20.17 -34.06
CA VAL A 275 5.46 20.18 -34.61
C VAL A 275 4.89 21.58 -34.46
N ALA A 276 4.58 22.23 -35.58
CA ALA A 276 4.02 23.57 -35.59
C ALA A 276 3.15 23.80 -36.84
N PRO A 277 2.23 24.79 -36.79
CA PRO A 277 1.47 25.16 -37.98
C PRO A 277 2.32 25.94 -38.98
N GLY A 278 1.95 25.84 -40.26
CA GLY A 278 2.30 26.84 -41.28
C GLY A 278 3.76 26.93 -41.69
N PHE A 279 4.52 25.83 -41.70
CA PHE A 279 5.86 25.82 -42.31
C PHE A 279 5.86 26.22 -43.79
N ALA A 280 4.77 25.99 -44.51
CA ALA A 280 4.73 26.14 -45.97
C ALA A 280 4.11 27.45 -46.50
N GLN A 281 3.44 28.26 -45.68
CA GLN A 281 2.40 29.16 -46.22
C GLN A 281 2.59 30.67 -46.17
N SER A 282 3.67 31.21 -45.61
CA SER A 282 3.89 32.66 -45.68
C SER A 282 5.09 32.97 -46.57
N PRO A 283 4.91 33.66 -47.73
CA PRO A 283 6.06 34.27 -48.38
C PRO A 283 6.77 35.13 -47.33
N PRO A 284 8.10 35.09 -47.24
CA PRO A 284 8.84 35.83 -46.23
C PRO A 284 8.45 37.30 -46.37
N GLN A 285 7.64 37.76 -45.42
CA GLN A 285 7.39 39.19 -45.27
C GLN A 285 8.73 39.73 -44.78
N GLU A 286 9.38 40.59 -45.58
CA GLU A 286 10.78 41.00 -45.37
C GLU A 286 11.07 41.53 -43.96
N ASP A 287 10.04 41.96 -43.22
CA ASP A 287 10.13 42.50 -41.87
C ASP A 287 9.60 41.56 -40.76
N SER A 288 9.13 40.35 -41.08
CA SER A 288 8.61 39.43 -40.06
C SER A 288 9.75 38.67 -39.36
N PRO A 289 9.85 38.72 -38.02
CA PRO A 289 10.83 37.94 -37.28
C PRO A 289 10.43 36.45 -37.13
N ALA A 290 9.30 36.04 -37.73
CA ALA A 290 8.85 34.66 -37.72
C ALA A 290 9.73 33.78 -38.62
N LEU A 291 10.19 32.66 -38.09
CA LEU A 291 10.97 31.68 -38.85
C LEU A 291 10.04 30.76 -39.64
N ASP A 292 10.37 30.51 -40.89
CA ASP A 292 9.80 29.42 -41.69
C ASP A 292 10.36 28.05 -41.24
N GLY A 293 9.87 26.96 -41.84
CA GLY A 293 10.36 25.62 -41.49
C GLY A 293 11.88 25.47 -41.62
N ALA A 294 12.47 25.99 -42.70
CA ALA A 294 13.91 25.95 -42.92
C ALA A 294 14.70 26.76 -41.87
N GLY A 295 14.21 27.96 -41.53
CA GLY A 295 14.74 28.83 -40.49
C GLY A 295 14.70 28.16 -39.11
N ILE A 296 13.59 27.50 -38.77
CA ILE A 296 13.44 26.74 -37.51
C ILE A 296 14.46 25.60 -37.47
N GLY A 297 14.57 24.82 -38.55
CA GLY A 297 15.55 23.72 -38.64
C GLY A 297 16.99 24.20 -38.48
N ASN A 298 17.37 25.28 -39.16
CA ASN A 298 18.71 25.87 -39.07
C ASN A 298 18.99 26.47 -37.68
N ALA A 299 18.01 27.12 -37.06
CA ALA A 299 18.14 27.65 -35.72
C ALA A 299 18.30 26.53 -34.69
N LEU A 300 17.51 25.45 -34.79
CA LEU A 300 17.65 24.27 -33.93
C LEU A 300 18.99 23.55 -34.13
N ALA A 301 19.45 23.40 -35.37
CA ALA A 301 20.75 22.77 -35.67
C ALA A 301 21.93 23.56 -35.08
N ARG A 302 21.83 24.89 -35.06
CA ARG A 302 22.82 25.77 -34.40
C ARG A 302 22.73 25.69 -32.88
N ALA A 303 21.52 25.70 -32.33
CA ALA A 303 21.29 25.64 -30.89
C ALA A 303 21.63 24.25 -30.29
N TRP A 304 21.47 23.18 -31.06
CA TRP A 304 21.66 21.80 -30.63
C TRP A 304 22.38 20.95 -31.68
N PRO A 305 23.71 21.12 -31.85
CA PRO A 305 24.47 20.40 -32.88
C PRO A 305 24.47 18.89 -32.66
N GLY A 306 24.37 18.12 -33.75
CA GLY A 306 24.49 16.66 -33.73
C GLY A 306 23.19 15.90 -33.49
N ALA A 307 22.08 16.58 -33.17
CA ALA A 307 20.76 15.95 -33.18
C ALA A 307 20.16 15.90 -34.59
N SER A 308 19.43 14.82 -34.87
CA SER A 308 18.54 14.76 -36.04
C SER A 308 17.30 15.62 -35.80
N ILE A 309 16.87 16.40 -36.79
CA ILE A 309 15.73 17.32 -36.65
C ILE A 309 14.66 16.94 -37.67
N ASP A 310 13.48 16.59 -37.18
CA ASP A 310 12.28 16.36 -37.98
C ASP A 310 11.31 17.51 -37.77
N LEU A 311 10.81 18.08 -38.87
CA LEU A 311 9.81 19.14 -38.85
C LEU A 311 8.48 18.54 -39.33
N VAL A 312 7.43 18.66 -38.52
CA VAL A 312 6.08 18.18 -38.84
C VAL A 312 5.12 19.36 -38.88
N GLU A 313 4.57 19.64 -40.06
CA GLU A 313 3.56 20.69 -40.24
C GLU A 313 2.19 20.16 -39.85
N HIS A 314 1.51 20.86 -38.94
CA HIS A 314 0.11 20.57 -38.62
C HIS A 314 -0.60 21.85 -38.17
N ASP A 315 -1.79 22.12 -38.72
CA ASP A 315 -2.56 23.35 -38.42
C ASP A 315 -2.91 23.47 -36.93
N ASP A 316 -3.14 22.33 -36.29
CA ASP A 316 -3.49 22.21 -34.88
C ASP A 316 -2.63 21.14 -34.20
N PRO A 317 -1.39 21.48 -33.79
CA PRO A 317 -0.45 20.50 -33.24
C PRO A 317 -0.93 19.84 -31.95
N ILE A 318 -1.68 20.58 -31.11
CA ILE A 318 -2.23 20.07 -29.85
C ILE A 318 -3.37 19.09 -30.13
N GLY A 319 -4.32 19.43 -31.00
CA GLY A 319 -5.41 18.51 -31.34
C GLY A 319 -4.90 17.24 -32.02
N GLU A 320 -3.88 17.32 -32.87
CA GLU A 320 -3.27 16.13 -33.47
C GLU A 320 -2.55 15.26 -32.42
N THR A 321 -1.86 15.88 -31.46
CA THR A 321 -1.27 15.16 -30.31
C THR A 321 -2.34 14.38 -29.55
N LEU A 322 -3.48 15.02 -29.26
CA LEU A 322 -4.61 14.40 -28.55
C LEU A 322 -5.32 13.33 -29.40
N ALA A 323 -5.43 13.53 -30.72
CA ALA A 323 -6.00 12.56 -31.65
C ALA A 323 -5.13 11.30 -31.77
N GLN A 324 -3.79 11.46 -31.78
CA GLN A 324 -2.87 10.33 -31.71
C GLN A 324 -2.95 9.62 -30.37
N LEU A 325 -3.11 10.37 -29.27
CA LEU A 325 -3.31 9.80 -27.94
C LEU A 325 -4.60 8.97 -27.88
N ALA A 326 -5.70 9.45 -28.47
CA ALA A 326 -6.99 8.76 -28.53
C ALA A 326 -6.94 7.40 -29.28
N ARG A 327 -5.93 7.20 -30.12
CA ARG A 327 -5.70 5.95 -30.87
C ARG A 327 -4.83 4.95 -30.11
N ARG A 328 -4.25 5.34 -28.98
CA ARG A 328 -3.31 4.51 -28.20
C ARG A 328 -3.86 4.27 -26.80
N GLU A 329 -3.48 3.15 -26.21
CA GLU A 329 -3.66 2.97 -24.77
C GLU A 329 -2.57 3.73 -24.04
N VAL A 330 -3.00 4.59 -23.13
CA VAL A 330 -2.11 5.45 -22.34
C VAL A 330 -1.94 4.82 -20.97
N GLY A 331 -0.69 4.61 -20.56
CA GLY A 331 -0.38 4.28 -19.17
C GLY A 331 -0.86 5.39 -18.24
N THR A 332 -1.21 5.07 -17.01
CA THR A 332 -1.57 6.09 -16.03
C THR A 332 -0.33 6.89 -15.62
N SER A 333 -0.33 8.19 -15.87
CA SER A 333 0.57 9.14 -15.20
C SER A 333 -0.23 9.91 -14.14
N LEU A 334 0.43 10.66 -13.25
CA LEU A 334 -0.18 11.30 -12.08
C LEU A 334 -0.93 10.26 -11.20
N THR A 335 -0.20 9.24 -10.73
CA THR A 335 -0.75 8.11 -9.96
C THR A 335 -1.60 8.54 -8.77
N ALA A 336 -1.25 9.64 -8.09
CA ALA A 336 -2.02 10.21 -6.98
C ALA A 336 -3.45 10.61 -7.39
N LEU A 337 -3.64 11.16 -8.60
CA LEU A 337 -4.95 11.49 -9.13
C LEU A 337 -5.72 10.26 -9.58
N GLY A 338 -5.03 9.28 -10.19
CA GLY A 338 -5.62 8.03 -10.64
C GLY A 338 -6.05 7.11 -9.50
N ALA A 339 -5.33 7.11 -8.38
CA ALA A 339 -5.59 6.30 -7.19
C ALA A 339 -6.75 6.82 -6.33
N ARG A 340 -7.39 7.94 -6.74
CA ARG A 340 -8.40 8.60 -5.93
C ARG A 340 -9.64 7.71 -5.71
N PRO A 341 -10.18 7.63 -4.47
CA PRO A 341 -11.40 6.89 -4.16
C PRO A 341 -12.64 7.30 -4.97
N GLY A 342 -12.86 6.64 -6.10
CA GLY A 342 -14.08 6.81 -6.90
C GLY A 342 -15.32 6.18 -6.26
N ARG A 343 -16.46 6.29 -6.95
CA ARG A 343 -17.74 5.65 -6.56
C ARG A 343 -17.64 4.18 -6.21
N ALA A 344 -16.87 3.41 -6.97
CA ALA A 344 -16.69 1.99 -6.72
C ALA A 344 -16.08 1.75 -5.32
N HIS A 345 -15.04 2.51 -4.97
CA HIS A 345 -14.39 2.40 -3.68
C HIS A 345 -15.30 2.87 -2.53
N ARG A 346 -16.02 3.99 -2.71
CA ARG A 346 -17.03 4.46 -1.74
C ARG A 346 -18.17 3.45 -1.57
N SER A 347 -18.60 2.82 -2.65
CA SER A 347 -19.62 1.75 -2.60
C SER A 347 -19.10 0.51 -1.88
N MET A 348 -17.83 0.14 -2.09
CA MET A 348 -17.18 -0.97 -1.40
C MET A 348 -17.15 -0.73 0.11
N TYR A 349 -16.81 0.48 0.57
CA TYR A 349 -16.86 0.81 2.00
C TYR A 349 -18.27 0.83 2.57
N ARG A 350 -19.26 1.33 1.82
CA ARG A 350 -20.66 1.29 2.25
C ARG A 350 -21.17 -0.15 2.41
N TRP A 351 -20.86 -1.02 1.44
CA TRP A 351 -21.21 -2.44 1.51
C TRP A 351 -20.42 -3.18 2.58
N GLY A 352 -19.14 -2.84 2.77
CA GLY A 352 -18.30 -3.34 3.86
C GLY A 352 -18.90 -2.99 5.22
N ALA A 353 -19.25 -1.72 5.45
CA ALA A 353 -19.91 -1.27 6.68
C ALA A 353 -21.27 -1.97 6.89
N ALA A 354 -22.09 -2.09 5.84
CA ALA A 354 -23.36 -2.81 5.90
C ALA A 354 -23.17 -4.29 6.28
N SER A 355 -22.13 -4.94 5.74
CA SER A 355 -21.80 -6.34 6.07
C SER A 355 -21.34 -6.52 7.51
N LEU A 356 -20.56 -5.56 8.05
CA LEU A 356 -20.13 -5.55 9.44
C LEU A 356 -21.33 -5.37 10.38
N ILE A 357 -22.24 -4.45 10.07
CA ILE A 357 -23.48 -4.26 10.84
C ILE A 357 -24.31 -5.55 10.82
N ALA A 358 -24.49 -6.18 9.65
CA ALA A 358 -25.21 -7.44 9.54
C ALA A 358 -24.57 -8.55 10.38
N ALA A 359 -23.24 -8.68 10.34
CA ALA A 359 -22.50 -9.64 11.16
C ALA A 359 -22.70 -9.38 12.67
N SER A 360 -22.63 -8.12 13.10
CA SER A 360 -22.88 -7.74 14.50
C SER A 360 -24.29 -8.08 14.95
N VAL A 361 -25.31 -7.88 14.10
CA VAL A 361 -26.69 -8.28 14.39
C VAL A 361 -26.81 -9.80 14.57
N VAL A 362 -26.17 -10.59 13.71
CA VAL A 362 -26.17 -12.07 13.84
C VAL A 362 -25.54 -12.51 15.16
N VAL A 363 -24.40 -11.94 15.53
CA VAL A 363 -23.75 -12.21 16.82
C VAL A 363 -24.65 -11.80 17.99
N GLY A 364 -25.31 -10.64 17.90
CA GLY A 364 -26.27 -10.18 18.91
C GLY A 364 -27.46 -11.13 19.10
N ILE A 365 -28.04 -11.63 18.00
CA ILE A 365 -29.11 -12.65 18.04
C ILE A 365 -28.61 -13.94 18.68
N GLY A 366 -27.40 -14.39 18.33
CA GLY A 366 -26.77 -15.57 18.92
C GLY A 366 -26.56 -15.43 20.43
N ALA A 367 -26.05 -14.27 20.87
CA ALA A 367 -25.87 -13.96 22.28
C ALA A 367 -27.21 -13.96 23.02
N TRP A 368 -28.26 -13.34 22.46
CA TRP A 368 -29.58 -13.32 23.06
C TRP A 368 -30.17 -14.73 23.23
N HIS A 369 -30.06 -15.59 22.21
CA HIS A 369 -30.48 -16.99 22.31
C HIS A 369 -29.69 -17.77 23.38
N PHE A 370 -28.39 -17.53 23.47
CA PHE A 370 -27.55 -18.16 24.48
C PHE A 370 -27.95 -17.74 25.90
N PHE A 371 -28.19 -16.45 26.13
CA PHE A 371 -28.68 -15.94 27.41
C PHE A 371 -30.08 -16.49 27.77
N GLY A 372 -30.97 -16.60 26.78
CA GLY A 372 -32.28 -17.22 26.98
C GLY A 372 -32.17 -18.68 27.44
N ARG A 373 -31.34 -19.49 26.76
CA ARG A 373 -31.10 -20.89 27.15
C ARG A 373 -30.38 -21.03 28.49
N ALA A 374 -29.43 -20.15 28.79
CA ALA A 374 -28.74 -20.14 30.08
C ALA A 374 -29.72 -19.82 31.23
N SER A 375 -30.65 -18.88 31.02
CA SER A 375 -31.71 -18.58 31.99
C SER A 375 -32.65 -19.77 32.18
N GLU A 376 -33.07 -20.42 31.10
CA GLU A 376 -33.91 -21.63 31.19
C GLU A 376 -33.19 -22.76 31.94
N SER A 377 -31.91 -22.99 31.67
CA SER A 377 -31.09 -23.98 32.37
C SER A 377 -30.97 -23.66 33.86
N LYS A 378 -30.75 -22.39 34.23
CA LYS A 378 -30.72 -21.97 35.65
C LYS A 378 -32.05 -22.26 36.33
N ASN A 379 -33.17 -21.98 35.67
CA ASN A 379 -34.50 -22.27 36.21
C ASN A 379 -34.73 -23.78 36.38
N ARG A 380 -34.29 -24.61 35.43
CA ARG A 380 -34.36 -26.08 35.54
C ARG A 380 -33.50 -26.61 36.67
N ILE A 381 -32.27 -26.12 36.83
CA ILE A 381 -31.37 -26.49 37.94
C ILE A 381 -32.02 -26.11 39.28
N ALA A 382 -32.61 -24.92 39.38
CA ALA A 382 -33.32 -24.50 40.59
C ALA A 382 -34.53 -25.39 40.88
N ALA A 383 -35.31 -25.78 39.86
CA ALA A 383 -36.45 -26.68 40.01
C ALA A 383 -36.02 -28.08 40.49
N VAL A 384 -34.98 -28.65 39.87
CA VAL A 384 -34.41 -29.96 40.28
C VAL A 384 -33.84 -29.89 41.69
N ALA A 385 -33.19 -28.78 42.07
CA ALA A 385 -32.69 -28.62 43.43
C ALA A 385 -33.82 -28.60 44.47
N VAL A 386 -34.96 -27.97 44.16
CA VAL A 386 -36.16 -28.00 45.01
C VAL A 386 -36.73 -29.41 45.10
N GLU A 387 -36.84 -30.12 43.97
CA GLU A 387 -37.32 -31.51 43.93
C GLU A 387 -36.40 -32.45 44.72
N GLN A 388 -35.09 -32.40 44.48
CA GLN A 388 -34.10 -33.19 45.18
C GLN A 388 -34.15 -32.94 46.69
N ARG A 389 -34.28 -31.66 47.10
CA ARG A 389 -34.43 -31.31 48.51
C ARG A 389 -35.69 -31.93 49.11
N SER A 390 -36.81 -31.92 48.39
CA SER A 390 -38.05 -32.55 48.86
C SER A 390 -37.94 -34.08 49.01
N LEU A 391 -37.21 -34.75 48.10
CA LEU A 391 -36.96 -36.19 48.18
C LEU A 391 -36.02 -36.55 49.32
N LEU A 392 -34.96 -35.76 49.53
CA LEU A 392 -34.01 -35.96 50.63
C LEU A 392 -34.65 -35.69 51.99
N ASP A 393 -35.48 -34.65 52.10
CA ASP A 393 -36.21 -34.33 53.34
C ASP A 393 -37.15 -35.48 53.77
N ALA A 394 -37.71 -36.21 52.80
CA ALA A 394 -38.51 -37.41 53.04
C ALA A 394 -37.68 -38.64 53.50
N LEU A 395 -36.40 -38.71 53.15
CA LEU A 395 -35.48 -39.81 53.50
C LEU A 395 -34.77 -39.57 54.83
N ASP A 396 -34.14 -38.40 54.97
CA ASP A 396 -33.43 -37.95 56.17
C ASP A 396 -33.33 -36.41 56.18
N PRO A 397 -34.07 -35.72 57.07
CA PRO A 397 -34.10 -34.26 57.11
C PRO A 397 -32.75 -33.64 57.49
N THR A 398 -31.84 -34.40 58.13
CA THR A 398 -30.51 -33.89 58.48
C THR A 398 -29.62 -33.76 57.24
N ILE A 399 -29.70 -34.72 56.32
CA ILE A 399 -28.95 -34.70 55.04
C ILE A 399 -29.49 -33.60 54.12
N ALA A 400 -30.81 -33.33 54.15
CA ALA A 400 -31.43 -32.28 53.34
C ALA A 400 -30.98 -30.84 53.70
N LEU A 401 -30.45 -30.65 54.91
CA LEU A 401 -29.92 -29.36 55.39
C LEU A 401 -28.41 -29.21 55.20
N SER A 402 -27.71 -30.27 54.80
CA SER A 402 -26.27 -30.24 54.57
C SER A 402 -25.91 -29.37 53.35
N PRO A 403 -24.81 -28.59 53.40
CA PRO A 403 -24.30 -27.88 52.23
C PRO A 403 -23.82 -28.82 51.11
N PHE A 404 -23.58 -30.11 51.41
CA PHE A 404 -23.13 -31.12 50.45
C PHE A 404 -23.92 -32.43 50.58
N PRO A 405 -25.20 -32.43 50.20
CA PRO A 405 -26.08 -33.58 50.44
C PRO A 405 -25.63 -34.84 49.69
N LEU A 406 -25.06 -34.68 48.49
CA LEU A 406 -24.59 -35.81 47.67
C LEU A 406 -23.40 -36.55 48.30
N SER A 407 -22.43 -35.82 48.89
CA SER A 407 -21.28 -36.47 49.54
C SER A 407 -21.70 -37.19 50.80
N GLU A 408 -22.68 -36.68 51.55
CA GLU A 408 -23.21 -37.34 52.73
C GLU A 408 -23.98 -38.62 52.35
N VAL A 409 -24.81 -38.57 51.30
CA VAL A 409 -25.47 -39.77 50.76
C VAL A 409 -24.44 -40.81 50.31
N GLN A 410 -23.39 -40.38 49.59
CA GLN A 410 -22.32 -41.29 49.15
C GLN A 410 -21.54 -41.88 50.33
N THR A 411 -21.25 -41.08 51.34
CA THR A 411 -20.58 -41.54 52.58
C THR A 411 -21.44 -42.57 53.29
N LYS A 412 -22.75 -42.32 53.40
CA LYS A 412 -23.71 -43.24 53.99
C LYS A 412 -23.78 -44.56 53.20
N ILE A 413 -23.81 -44.49 51.86
CA ILE A 413 -23.78 -45.68 51.00
C ILE A 413 -22.47 -46.45 51.17
N ALA A 414 -21.33 -45.76 51.26
CA ALA A 414 -20.03 -46.38 51.46
C ALA A 414 -19.91 -47.02 52.86
N GLU A 415 -20.46 -46.38 53.89
CA GLU A 415 -20.53 -46.91 55.25
C GLU A 415 -21.41 -48.18 55.32
N LEU A 416 -22.56 -48.16 54.64
CA LEU A 416 -23.44 -49.32 54.50
C LEU A 416 -22.81 -50.46 53.69
N ARG A 417 -21.92 -50.16 52.73
CA ARG A 417 -21.18 -51.17 51.97
C ARG A 417 -19.98 -51.73 52.75
N GLY A 418 -19.23 -50.87 53.43
CA GLY A 418 -18.05 -51.25 54.21
C GLY A 418 -18.37 -52.09 55.45
N SER A 419 -19.59 -51.96 55.98
CA SER A 419 -20.08 -52.81 57.07
C SER A 419 -20.51 -54.23 56.61
N ALA A 420 -20.48 -54.52 55.30
CA ALA A 420 -20.96 -55.79 54.73
C ALA A 420 -19.85 -56.77 54.28
N ASP A 421 -18.56 -56.39 54.25
CA ASP A 421 -17.48 -57.25 53.74
C ASP A 421 -16.63 -57.92 54.86
N PRO A 422 -16.43 -59.25 54.84
CA PRO A 422 -15.62 -59.98 55.83
C PRO A 422 -14.10 -59.88 55.55
N LEU A 423 -13.33 -59.56 56.60
CA LEU A 423 -11.86 -59.38 56.60
C LEU A 423 -11.09 -60.66 56.19
N ILE A 424 -10.33 -60.60 55.10
CA ILE A 424 -9.36 -61.63 54.70
C ILE A 424 -8.01 -61.33 55.40
N PRO A 425 -7.36 -62.30 56.06
CA PRO A 425 -6.07 -62.08 56.73
C PRO A 425 -4.95 -61.76 55.73
N ALA A 426 -4.17 -60.73 56.01
CA ALA A 426 -3.07 -60.27 55.16
C ALA A 426 -1.88 -61.23 55.19
N GLU A 427 -1.33 -61.54 54.01
CA GLU A 427 -0.14 -62.38 53.82
C GLU A 427 1.12 -61.75 54.45
N ASP A 428 1.93 -62.57 55.13
CA ASP A 428 3.17 -62.16 55.79
C ASP A 428 4.22 -61.69 54.76
N ARG A 429 4.69 -60.45 54.88
CA ARG A 429 5.69 -59.86 53.96
C ARG A 429 7.10 -59.96 54.56
N PRO A 430 8.12 -60.35 53.79
CA PRO A 430 9.48 -60.58 54.28
C PRO A 430 10.26 -59.25 54.44
N ILE A 431 9.77 -58.35 55.29
CA ILE A 431 10.31 -57.00 55.51
C ILE A 431 11.80 -57.01 55.87
N MET A 432 12.22 -57.97 56.71
CA MET A 432 13.61 -58.06 57.17
C MET A 432 14.58 -58.49 56.07
N THR A 433 14.15 -59.40 55.18
CA THR A 433 14.97 -59.89 54.07
C THR A 433 15.18 -58.78 53.04
N GLU A 434 14.15 -57.98 52.75
CA GLU A 434 14.27 -56.84 51.84
C GLU A 434 15.14 -55.73 52.43
N LEU A 435 15.07 -55.47 53.73
CA LEU A 435 15.91 -54.46 54.37
C LEU A 435 17.40 -54.81 54.25
N ASP A 436 17.75 -56.09 54.43
CA ASP A 436 19.13 -56.58 54.29
C ASP A 436 19.62 -56.42 52.84
N THR A 437 18.77 -56.80 51.89
CA THR A 437 19.01 -56.67 50.44
C THR A 437 19.22 -55.21 50.01
N ILE A 438 18.38 -54.29 50.50
CA ILE A 438 18.52 -52.85 50.27
C ILE A 438 19.84 -52.33 50.88
N SER A 439 20.22 -52.81 52.07
CA SER A 439 21.45 -52.35 52.74
C SER A 439 22.71 -52.70 51.96
N LEU A 440 22.73 -53.84 51.25
CA LEU A 440 23.86 -54.30 50.45
C LEU A 440 24.17 -53.34 49.29
N VAL A 441 23.12 -52.74 48.72
CA VAL A 441 23.24 -51.88 47.53
C VAL A 441 23.53 -50.42 47.87
N ILE A 442 23.14 -49.94 49.05
CA ILE A 442 23.36 -48.53 49.41
C ILE A 442 24.80 -48.26 49.89
N GLY A 443 25.70 -49.25 49.93
CA GLY A 443 27.11 -49.10 50.30
C GLY A 443 28.01 -48.33 49.30
N VAL A 444 27.43 -47.67 48.30
CA VAL A 444 28.18 -46.95 47.25
C VAL A 444 28.80 -45.66 47.81
N PRO A 445 30.11 -45.39 47.61
CA PRO A 445 30.74 -44.17 48.08
C PRO A 445 30.12 -42.93 47.40
N GLY A 446 29.88 -41.87 48.16
CA GLY A 446 29.29 -40.62 47.66
C GLY A 446 27.78 -40.48 47.87
N ILE A 447 27.15 -41.43 48.56
CA ILE A 447 25.71 -41.39 48.91
C ILE A 447 25.54 -41.30 50.43
N SER A 448 24.73 -40.34 50.88
CA SER A 448 24.31 -40.20 52.28
C SER A 448 22.85 -40.62 52.43
N ILE A 449 22.57 -41.67 53.21
CA ILE A 449 21.21 -42.15 53.44
C ILE A 449 20.51 -41.25 54.45
N GLN A 450 19.34 -40.72 54.08
CA GLN A 450 18.52 -39.91 54.99
C GLN A 450 17.46 -40.74 55.69
N SER A 451 16.74 -41.60 54.96
CA SER A 451 15.74 -42.48 55.57
C SER A 451 15.47 -43.72 54.71
N ILE A 452 15.16 -44.82 55.40
CA ILE A 452 14.65 -46.06 54.81
C ILE A 452 13.39 -46.44 55.58
N VAL A 453 12.26 -46.53 54.90
CA VAL A 453 10.97 -46.93 55.48
C VAL A 453 10.45 -48.11 54.69
N VAL A 454 10.32 -49.26 55.33
CA VAL A 454 9.70 -50.46 54.74
C VAL A 454 8.45 -50.80 55.54
N ASN A 455 7.31 -50.90 54.88
CA ASN A 455 6.02 -51.19 55.50
C ASN A 455 5.22 -52.21 54.68
N SER A 456 4.02 -52.53 55.16
CA SER A 456 3.08 -53.45 54.51
C SER A 456 2.48 -52.92 53.20
N PHE A 457 2.92 -51.80 52.65
CA PHE A 457 2.50 -51.30 51.34
C PHE A 457 3.68 -51.22 50.36
N GLY A 458 4.89 -51.03 50.87
CA GLY A 458 6.09 -50.96 50.05
C GLY A 458 7.31 -50.47 50.81
N ALA A 459 8.30 -49.98 50.06
CA ALA A 459 9.51 -49.40 50.60
C ALA A 459 9.70 -47.97 50.08
N THR A 460 10.30 -47.10 50.89
CA THR A 460 10.72 -45.76 50.49
C THR A 460 12.12 -45.52 51.01
N VAL A 461 13.03 -45.19 50.11
CA VAL A 461 14.44 -44.88 50.40
C VAL A 461 14.70 -43.45 49.95
N ILE A 462 15.22 -42.63 50.86
CA ILE A 462 15.62 -41.24 50.58
C ILE A 462 17.11 -41.12 50.79
N VAL A 463 17.82 -40.71 49.74
CA VAL A 463 19.27 -40.52 49.76
C VAL A 463 19.66 -39.13 49.25
N ARG A 464 20.85 -38.68 49.64
CA ARG A 464 21.49 -37.47 49.14
C ARG A 464 22.80 -37.79 48.46
N SER A 465 23.05 -37.18 47.31
CA SER A 465 24.33 -37.26 46.60
C SER A 465 24.75 -35.88 46.11
N ASP A 466 26.07 -35.67 45.96
CA ASP A 466 26.61 -34.44 45.40
C ASP A 466 26.39 -34.37 43.87
N GLU A 467 26.30 -35.54 43.21
CA GLU A 467 26.09 -35.67 41.78
C GLU A 467 24.85 -36.51 41.46
N ILE A 468 24.06 -36.07 40.48
CA ILE A 468 22.84 -36.77 40.04
C ILE A 468 23.13 -38.16 39.44
N GLN A 469 24.27 -38.32 38.75
CA GLN A 469 24.67 -39.57 38.11
C GLN A 469 24.84 -40.71 39.12
N ILE A 470 25.34 -40.40 40.32
CA ILE A 470 25.50 -41.37 41.41
C ILE A 470 24.12 -41.84 41.91
N ALA A 471 23.14 -40.94 41.98
CA ALA A 471 21.78 -41.29 42.39
C ALA A 471 21.03 -42.09 41.30
N GLU A 472 21.25 -41.78 40.02
CA GLU A 472 20.73 -42.58 38.90
C GLU A 472 21.31 -44.00 38.91
N GLN A 473 22.63 -44.13 39.11
CA GLN A 473 23.30 -45.42 39.21
C GLN A 473 22.79 -46.26 40.41
N LEU A 474 22.44 -45.62 41.53
CA LEU A 474 21.78 -46.29 42.65
C LEU A 474 20.39 -46.80 42.27
N GLY A 475 19.62 -46.02 41.51
CA GLY A 475 18.31 -46.43 41.01
C GLY A 475 18.39 -47.68 40.12
N GLU A 476 19.35 -47.71 39.20
CA GLU A 476 19.61 -48.88 38.36
C GLU A 476 20.06 -50.08 39.20
N SER A 477 20.90 -49.84 40.22
CA SER A 477 21.37 -50.90 41.11
C SER A 477 20.25 -51.49 41.98
N LEU A 478 19.30 -50.66 42.44
CA LEU A 478 18.11 -51.09 43.19
C LEU A 478 17.14 -51.90 42.33
N ASP A 479 17.00 -51.54 41.05
CA ASP A 479 16.14 -52.26 40.10
C ASP A 479 16.75 -53.61 39.67
N GLN A 480 18.08 -53.70 39.63
CA GLN A 480 18.82 -54.90 39.25
C GLN A 480 19.08 -55.88 40.40
N ILE A 481 18.54 -55.65 41.60
CA ILE A 481 18.80 -56.55 42.73
C ILE A 481 18.11 -57.88 42.53
N GLY A 482 18.90 -58.89 42.17
CA GLY A 482 18.43 -60.27 42.11
C GLY A 482 17.90 -60.73 43.48
N GLY A 483 16.62 -61.06 43.53
CA GLY A 483 15.96 -61.62 44.72
C GLY A 483 15.11 -60.64 45.53
N SER A 484 14.98 -59.37 45.12
CA SER A 484 14.06 -58.43 45.78
C SER A 484 12.60 -58.67 45.37
N SER A 485 11.72 -58.69 46.36
CA SER A 485 10.26 -58.74 46.22
C SER A 485 9.65 -57.34 46.06
N LEU A 486 10.47 -56.33 45.74
CA LEU A 486 10.06 -54.94 45.59
C LEU A 486 10.22 -54.51 44.13
N GLU A 487 9.15 -53.96 43.58
CA GLU A 487 9.13 -53.31 42.26
C GLU A 487 9.34 -51.82 42.47
N TRP A 488 10.52 -51.34 42.07
CA TRP A 488 10.92 -49.95 42.23
C TRP A 488 10.32 -49.07 41.12
N ARG A 489 9.78 -47.92 41.51
CA ARG A 489 9.27 -46.91 40.58
C ARG A 489 10.35 -45.91 40.23
N THR A 490 10.15 -45.22 39.11
CA THR A 490 11.02 -44.12 38.68
C THR A 490 11.23 -43.13 39.83
N PRO A 491 12.48 -42.89 40.24
CA PRO A 491 12.78 -42.00 41.36
C PRO A 491 12.41 -40.54 41.06
N ASN A 492 12.10 -39.81 42.12
CA ASN A 492 11.95 -38.36 42.05
C ASN A 492 13.22 -37.67 42.59
N PHE A 493 13.83 -36.82 41.78
CA PHE A 493 15.04 -36.08 42.13
C PHE A 493 14.70 -34.61 42.41
N VAL A 494 15.11 -34.13 43.59
CA VAL A 494 14.91 -32.73 44.00
C VAL A 494 16.26 -32.17 44.44
N ARG A 495 16.74 -31.12 43.76
CA ARG A 495 17.96 -30.42 44.18
C ARG A 495 17.67 -29.62 45.45
N LYS A 496 18.42 -29.87 46.53
CA LYS A 496 18.35 -29.14 47.81
C LYS A 496 19.73 -28.59 48.17
N GLY A 497 19.98 -27.34 47.77
CA GLY A 497 21.29 -26.72 47.92
C GLY A 497 22.30 -27.30 46.92
N ASP A 498 23.47 -27.67 47.42
CA ASP A 498 24.56 -28.25 46.62
C ASP A 498 24.45 -29.77 46.46
N GLN A 499 23.40 -30.39 47.01
CA GLN A 499 23.14 -31.83 46.92
C GLN A 499 21.81 -32.12 46.24
N TYR A 500 21.71 -33.30 45.62
CA TYR A 500 20.48 -33.87 45.08
C TYR A 500 19.87 -34.82 46.11
N GLU A 501 18.60 -34.64 46.44
CA GLU A 501 17.81 -35.58 47.24
C GLU A 501 16.98 -36.45 46.28
N ALA A 502 17.24 -37.76 46.29
CA ALA A 502 16.53 -38.73 45.47
C ALA A 502 15.59 -39.57 46.35
N THR A 503 14.32 -39.67 45.97
CA THR A 503 13.32 -40.50 46.64
C THR A 503 12.95 -41.70 45.76
N PHE A 504 13.32 -42.88 46.20
CA PHE A 504 12.98 -44.16 45.58
C PHE A 504 11.77 -44.75 46.30
N LYS A 505 10.73 -45.10 45.55
CA LYS A 505 9.53 -45.76 46.09
C LYS A 505 9.35 -47.10 45.40
N ALA A 506 9.13 -48.14 46.19
CA ALA A 506 8.85 -49.48 45.71
C ALA A 506 7.52 -49.99 46.25
N THR A 507 6.86 -50.84 45.47
CA THR A 507 5.69 -51.62 45.89
C THR A 507 6.03 -53.10 45.87
N TRP A 508 5.40 -53.92 46.71
CA TRP A 508 5.69 -55.36 46.74
C TRP A 508 5.26 -56.03 45.42
N SER A 509 6.21 -56.68 44.74
CA SER A 509 5.96 -57.45 43.53
C SER A 509 5.14 -58.70 43.88
N GLY A 510 4.09 -58.99 43.11
CA GLY A 510 3.20 -60.12 43.37
C GLY A 510 1.84 -59.79 44.01
N LEU A 511 1.57 -58.54 44.39
CA LEU A 511 0.20 -58.06 44.68
C LEU A 511 -0.61 -57.78 43.40
N GLY A 512 -0.43 -58.62 42.38
CA GLY A 512 -1.14 -58.59 41.10
C GLY A 512 -2.63 -58.95 41.19
N GLY A 513 -3.28 -58.66 42.32
CA GLY A 513 -4.71 -58.35 42.34
C GLY A 513 -4.85 -56.84 42.12
N THR A 514 -4.95 -56.44 40.86
CA THR A 514 -5.50 -55.12 40.52
C THR A 514 -6.88 -55.01 41.19
N PRO A 515 -7.21 -53.91 41.90
CA PRO A 515 -8.59 -53.67 42.30
C PRO A 515 -9.50 -53.45 41.08
#